data_AF-A0A967ICE9-F1
#
_entry.id   AF-A0A967ICE9-F1
#
_cell.length_a   1.000
_cell.length_b   1.000
_cell.length_c   1.000
_cell.angle_alpha   90.00
_cell.angle_beta   90.00
_cell.angle_gamma   90.00
#
_symmetry.space_group_name_H-M   'P 1'
#
loop_
_entity.id
_entity.type
_entity.pdbx_description
1 polymer ?
#
loop_
_entity_poly.entity_id
_entity_poly.type
_entity_poly.pdbx_seq_one_letter_code
_entity_poly.pdbx_strand_id
1 'polypeptide(L)'
;YPKVSRGLRTLQATALELSTLIAVALAYGLLAEWLGMHWILGAFMAGLFFEPDRVGFRAYTGSKLIVGGVTAGFFGPIFFASIGARLEFG
;
A
#
# COMPACT_ATOMS: atom_id res chain seq x y z
N TYR A 1 -14.74 30.78 0.35
CA TYR A 1 -13.56 30.38 1.15
C TYR A 1 -12.47 29.76 0.26
N PRO A 2 -11.56 30.57 -0.33
CA PRO A 2 -10.63 30.11 -1.37
C PRO A 2 -9.39 29.37 -0.85
N LYS A 3 -9.17 29.24 0.47
CA LYS A 3 -7.99 28.55 1.03
C LYS A 3 -8.18 27.04 1.25
N VAL A 4 -9.43 26.56 1.34
CA VAL A 4 -9.74 25.14 1.60
C VAL A 4 -9.62 24.27 0.34
N SER A 5 -9.88 24.84 -0.85
CA SER A 5 -9.86 24.11 -2.12
C SER A 5 -8.47 23.63 -2.55
N ARG A 6 -7.40 24.33 -2.15
CA ARG A 6 -6.02 23.95 -2.50
C ARG A 6 -5.54 22.70 -1.77
N GLY A 7 -5.92 22.52 -0.50
CA GLY A 7 -5.57 21.32 0.29
C GLY A 7 -6.31 20.07 -0.20
N LEU A 8 -7.57 20.23 -0.61
CA LEU A 8 -8.36 19.14 -1.20
C LEU A 8 -7.72 18.59 -2.47
N ARG A 9 -7.22 19.47 -3.36
CA ARG A 9 -6.60 19.04 -4.63
C ARG A 9 -5.33 18.21 -4.41
N THR A 10 -4.56 18.49 -3.36
CA THR A 10 -3.35 17.74 -3.03
C THR A 10 -3.65 16.39 -2.39
N LEU A 11 -4.68 16.30 -1.54
CA LEU A 11 -5.13 15.02 -0.98
C LEU A 11 -5.72 14.11 -2.06
N GLN A 12 -6.46 14.70 -3.00
CA GLN A 12 -7.06 13.98 -4.12
C GLN A 12 -6.01 13.38 -5.05
N ALA A 13 -4.90 14.09 -5.29
CA ALA A 13 -3.76 13.56 -6.04
C ALA A 13 -3.11 12.36 -5.33
N THR A 14 -2.85 12.47 -4.02
CA THR A 14 -2.25 11.36 -3.24
C THR A 14 -3.15 10.14 -3.15
N ALA A 15 -4.48 10.33 -3.03
CA ALA A 15 -5.43 9.21 -3.06
C ALA A 15 -5.43 8.49 -4.42
N LEU A 16 -5.25 9.22 -5.51
CA LEU A 16 -5.20 8.68 -6.87
C LEU A 16 -3.90 7.89 -7.11
N GLU A 17 -2.78 8.39 -6.58
CA GLU A 17 -1.48 7.70 -6.60
C GLU A 17 -1.52 6.39 -5.79
N LEU A 18 -2.08 6.44 -4.57
CA LEU A 18 -2.22 5.26 -3.72
C LEU A 18 -3.15 4.21 -4.34
N SER A 19 -4.29 4.63 -4.89
CA SER A 19 -5.21 3.71 -5.57
C SER A 19 -4.58 3.08 -6.81
N THR A 20 -3.76 3.82 -7.54
CA THR A 20 -2.96 3.28 -8.66
C THR A 20 -1.97 2.23 -8.16
N LEU A 21 -1.25 2.49 -7.06
CA LEU A 21 -0.34 1.52 -6.44
C LEU A 21 -1.08 0.24 -6.07
N ILE A 22 -2.23 0.35 -5.40
CA ILE A 22 -3.05 -0.80 -4.99
C ILE A 22 -3.55 -1.57 -6.21
N ALA A 23 -4.05 -0.87 -7.24
CA ALA A 23 -4.51 -1.51 -8.46
C ALA A 23 -3.40 -2.28 -9.18
N VAL A 24 -2.19 -1.70 -9.26
CA VAL A 24 -1.02 -2.37 -9.83
C VAL A 24 -0.61 -3.57 -8.97
N ALA A 25 -0.59 -3.44 -7.65
CA ALA A 25 -0.28 -4.57 -6.75
C ALA A 25 -1.24 -5.73 -6.91
N LEU A 26 -2.54 -5.46 -7.05
CA LEU A 26 -3.56 -6.48 -7.33
C LEU A 26 -3.36 -7.11 -8.72
N ALA A 27 -3.10 -6.30 -9.75
CA ALA A 27 -2.85 -6.81 -11.09
C ALA A 27 -1.63 -7.73 -11.14
N TYR A 28 -0.52 -7.35 -10.49
CA TYR A 28 0.65 -8.20 -10.37
C TYR A 28 0.37 -9.46 -9.53
N GLY A 29 -0.45 -9.36 -8.48
CA GLY A 29 -0.88 -10.52 -7.69
C GLY A 29 -1.63 -11.55 -8.53
N LEU A 30 -2.59 -11.09 -9.34
CA LEU A 30 -3.33 -11.93 -10.29
C LEU A 30 -2.40 -12.54 -11.34
N LEU A 31 -1.44 -11.77 -11.85
CA LEU A 31 -0.43 -12.29 -12.78
C LEU A 31 0.43 -13.37 -12.12
N ALA A 32 0.87 -13.17 -10.88
CA ALA A 32 1.66 -14.15 -10.14
C ALA A 32 0.89 -15.45 -9.90
N GLU A 33 -0.40 -15.35 -9.56
CA GLU A 33 -1.29 -16.51 -9.43
C GLU A 33 -1.44 -17.26 -10.76
N TRP A 34 -1.60 -16.52 -11.86
CA TRP A 34 -1.68 -17.11 -13.21
C TRP A 34 -0.38 -17.81 -13.64
N LEU A 35 0.76 -17.31 -13.16
CA LEU A 35 2.09 -17.92 -13.33
C LEU A 35 2.34 -19.13 -12.40
N GLY A 36 1.37 -19.51 -11.56
CA GLY A 36 1.50 -20.60 -10.59
C GLY A 36 2.35 -20.26 -9.37
N MET A 37 2.67 -18.97 -9.16
CA MET A 37 3.37 -18.47 -7.99
C MET A 37 2.37 -18.04 -6.91
N HIS A 38 2.85 -17.86 -5.68
CA HIS A 38 2.00 -17.32 -4.63
C HIS A 38 1.70 -15.83 -4.91
N TRP A 39 0.43 -15.45 -4.89
CA TRP A 39 -0.06 -14.09 -5.21
C TRP A 39 0.69 -12.96 -4.47
N ILE A 40 1.20 -13.22 -3.26
CA ILE A 40 1.98 -12.26 -2.47
C ILE A 40 3.26 -11.79 -3.19
N LEU A 41 3.87 -12.64 -4.01
CA LEU A 41 5.03 -12.27 -4.82
C LEU A 41 4.69 -11.18 -5.82
N GLY A 42 3.49 -11.22 -6.42
CA GLY A 42 3.02 -10.19 -7.33
C GLY A 42 2.88 -8.83 -6.64
N ALA A 43 2.20 -8.79 -5.49
CA ALA A 43 2.06 -7.57 -4.70
C ALA A 43 3.43 -7.02 -4.25
N PHE A 44 4.37 -7.89 -3.88
CA PHE A 44 5.74 -7.50 -3.52
C PHE A 44 6.49 -6.89 -4.71
N MET A 45 6.42 -7.52 -5.89
CA MET A 45 7.06 -7.01 -7.11
C MET A 45 6.50 -5.65 -7.50
N ALA A 46 5.18 -5.43 -7.40
CA ALA A 46 4.59 -4.11 -7.63
C ALA A 46 5.16 -3.04 -6.69
N GLY A 47 5.41 -3.39 -5.43
CA GLY A 47 6.10 -2.51 -4.47
C GLY A 47 7.56 -2.23 -4.84
N LEU A 48 8.30 -3.22 -5.34
CA LEU A 48 9.68 -3.02 -5.82
C LEU A 48 9.75 -2.11 -7.05
N PHE A 49 8.80 -2.23 -7.97
CA PHE A 49 8.71 -1.34 -9.13
C PHE A 49 8.19 0.07 -8.78
N PHE A 50 7.65 0.26 -7.58
CA PHE A 50 7.18 1.54 -7.09
C PHE A 50 8.36 2.37 -6.56
N GLU A 51 9.10 2.97 -7.48
CA GLU A 51 10.34 3.70 -7.20
C GLU A 51 10.16 5.22 -7.40
N PRO A 52 10.83 6.10 -6.61
CA PRO A 52 10.67 7.55 -6.71
C PRO A 52 10.89 8.12 -8.11
N ASP A 53 11.82 7.54 -8.87
CA ASP A 53 12.14 7.97 -10.23
C ASP A 53 11.05 7.63 -11.25
N ARG A 54 10.24 6.59 -10.99
CA ARG A 54 9.14 6.17 -11.88
C ARG A 54 7.83 6.87 -11.54
N VAL A 55 7.55 7.07 -10.26
CA VAL A 55 6.23 7.54 -9.78
C VAL A 55 6.27 9.03 -9.39
N GLY A 56 7.46 9.59 -9.20
CA GLY A 56 7.67 10.94 -8.71
C GLY A 56 7.79 11.01 -7.19
N PHE A 57 8.74 11.81 -6.71
CA PHE A 57 9.13 11.87 -5.29
C PHE A 57 7.97 12.19 -4.34
N ARG A 58 7.08 13.11 -4.73
CA ARG A 58 5.93 13.50 -3.91
C ARG A 58 4.93 12.35 -3.77
N ALA A 59 4.63 11.68 -4.88
CA ALA A 59 3.69 10.56 -4.93
C ALA A 59 4.20 9.36 -4.14
N TYR A 60 5.49 9.06 -4.32
CA TYR A 60 6.18 8.03 -3.60
C TYR A 60 6.13 8.27 -2.08
N THR A 61 6.48 9.49 -1.65
CA THR A 61 6.52 9.84 -0.22
C THR A 61 5.13 9.80 0.42
N GLY A 62 4.12 10.34 -0.26
CA GLY A 62 2.73 10.32 0.22
C GLY A 62 2.20 8.89 0.36
N SER A 63 2.37 8.07 -0.68
CA SER A 63 1.92 6.68 -0.68
C SER A 63 2.68 5.85 0.37
N LYS A 64 4.00 6.02 0.50
CA LYS A 64 4.82 5.33 1.50
C LYS A 64 4.40 5.67 2.93
N LEU A 65 4.08 6.94 3.19
CA LEU A 65 3.61 7.37 4.51
C LEU A 65 2.27 6.72 4.86
N ILE A 66 1.32 6.69 3.91
CA ILE A 66 -0.01 6.09 4.14
C ILE A 66 0.10 4.58 4.30
N VAL A 67 0.78 3.89 3.37
CA VAL A 67 0.95 2.43 3.43
C VAL A 67 1.70 2.03 4.70
N GLY A 68 2.78 2.73 5.05
CA GLY A 68 3.52 2.50 6.29
C GLY A 68 2.65 2.74 7.53
N GLY A 69 1.87 3.82 7.55
CA GLY A 69 0.95 4.14 8.63
C GLY A 69 -0.16 3.10 8.81
N VAL A 70 -0.75 2.61 7.71
CA VAL A 70 -1.77 1.54 7.76
C VAL A 70 -1.14 0.21 8.19
N THR A 71 0.04 -0.11 7.67
CA THR A 71 0.75 -1.36 8.01
C THR A 71 1.13 -1.38 9.49
N ALA A 72 1.76 -0.32 9.99
CA ALA A 72 2.19 -0.25 11.39
C ALA A 72 1.03 0.03 12.35
N GLY A 73 0.08 0.89 11.98
CA GLY A 73 -0.98 1.37 12.86
C GLY A 73 -2.23 0.48 12.91
N PHE A 74 -2.55 -0.23 11.83
CA PHE A 74 -3.72 -1.11 11.78
C PHE A 74 -3.33 -2.58 11.70
N PHE A 75 -2.53 -2.96 10.70
CA PHE A 75 -2.16 -4.37 10.52
C PHE A 75 -1.19 -4.88 11.59
N GLY A 76 -0.29 -4.04 12.09
CA GLY A 76 0.65 -4.38 13.17
C GLY A 76 -0.05 -4.89 14.43
N PRO A 77 -0.96 -4.12 15.04
CA PRO A 77 -1.73 -4.57 16.21
C PRO A 77 -2.51 -5.87 15.95
N ILE A 78 -3.16 -5.99 14.78
CA ILE A 78 -3.92 -7.20 14.41
C ILE A 78 -2.98 -8.42 14.29
N PHE A 79 -1.81 -8.25 13.69
CA PHE A 79 -0.80 -9.29 13.55
C PHE A 79 -0.31 -9.77 14.92
N PHE A 80 0.02 -8.85 15.82
CA PHE A 80 0.45 -9.19 17.18
C PHE A 80 -0.67 -9.86 17.99
N ALA A 81 -1.90 -9.36 17.90
CA ALA A 81 -3.05 -10.00 18.55
C ALA A 81 -3.29 -11.41 18.01
N SER A 82 -3.18 -11.62 16.69
CA SER A 82 -3.37 -12.94 16.09
C SER A 82 -2.31 -13.95 16.50
N ILE A 83 -1.03 -13.55 16.58
CA ILE A 83 0.04 -14.44 17.05
C ILE A 83 -0.11 -14.71 18.55
N GLY A 84 -0.41 -13.67 19.35
CA GLY A 84 -0.66 -13.80 20.78
C GLY A 84 -1.79 -14.78 21.07
N ALA A 85 -2.92 -14.66 20.38
CA ALA A 85 -4.05 -15.58 20.54
C ALA A 85 -3.67 -17.02 20.16
N ARG A 86 -2.92 -17.24 19.07
CA ARG A 86 -2.46 -18.59 18.70
C ARG A 86 -1.51 -19.21 19.72
N LEU A 87 -0.72 -18.40 20.43
CA LEU A 87 0.18 -18.84 21.50
C LEU A 87 -0.57 -19.17 22.80
N GLU A 88 -1.70 -18.53 23.08
CA GLU A 88 -2.53 -18.82 24.28
C GLU A 88 -3.38 -20.10 24.14
N PHE A 89 -3.73 -20.51 22.91
CA PHE A 89 -4.53 -21.70 22.63
C PHE A 89 -3.71 -22.91 22.13
N GLY A 90 -2.38 -22.83 22.17
CA GLY A 90 -1.43 -23.87 21.74
C GLY A 90 -0.75 -24.59 22.90
#